data_AF-A0A2K3K450-F1
#
_entry.id   AF-A0A2K3K450-F1
#
_cell.length_a   1.000
_cell.length_b   1.000
_cell.length_c   1.000
_cell.angle_alpha   90.00
_cell.angle_beta   90.00
_cell.angle_gamma   90.00
#
_symmetry.space_group_name_H-M   'P 1'
#
loop_
_entity.id
_entity.type
_entity.pdbx_description
1 polymer ?
#
loop_
_entity_poly.entity_id
_entity_poly.type
_entity_poly.pdbx_seq_one_letter_code
_entity_poly.pdbx_strand_id
1 'polypeptide(L)'
;MVKDKELEKKDKKKNACPEKKRPTPAYMLWVKDQWHEVKKENPEAEFKDISNMLGAKWKTVSAEEKKPYEEKYHAEKEAYLQVITKEKREIEAMKLLEEEQKQKTAMELLEQYMQFKQETEKENKKNKKEKDPLKPKHPMSAYFLFTNDRRAAIRADNKGLME
;
A
#
# COMPACT_ATOMS: atom_id res chain seq x y z
N MET A 1 -5.99 -12.39 10.49
CA MET A 1 -5.16 -12.13 9.28
C MET A 1 -5.88 -12.35 7.95
N VAL A 2 -6.88 -13.24 7.82
CA VAL A 2 -7.64 -13.39 6.55
C VAL A 2 -8.82 -12.41 6.44
N LYS A 3 -9.48 -12.09 7.56
CA LYS A 3 -10.63 -11.16 7.60
C LYS A 3 -10.27 -9.70 7.28
N ASP A 4 -9.03 -9.28 7.57
CA ASP A 4 -8.60 -7.89 7.37
C ASP A 4 -8.37 -7.56 5.88
N LYS A 5 -7.95 -8.55 5.08
CA LYS A 5 -7.79 -8.42 3.62
C LYS A 5 -9.12 -8.38 2.85
N GLU A 6 -10.21 -8.87 3.46
CA GLU A 6 -11.53 -8.95 2.82
C GLU A 6 -12.30 -7.63 2.93
N LEU A 7 -12.08 -6.88 4.02
CA LEU A 7 -12.64 -5.54 4.23
C LEU A 7 -11.96 -4.51 3.31
N GLU A 8 -10.64 -4.57 3.11
CA GLU A 8 -9.93 -3.73 2.13
C GLU A 8 -10.42 -3.92 0.68
N LYS A 9 -10.83 -5.15 0.31
CA LYS A 9 -11.37 -5.43 -1.04
C LYS A 9 -12.78 -4.88 -1.23
N LYS A 10 -13.58 -4.76 -0.18
CA LYS A 10 -14.97 -4.29 -0.25
C LYS A 10 -15.07 -2.76 -0.27
N ASP A 11 -14.14 -2.07 0.41
CA ASP A 11 -14.11 -0.61 0.46
C ASP A 11 -13.50 0.05 -0.78
N LYS A 12 -12.60 -0.64 -1.50
CA LYS A 12 -12.08 -0.17 -2.80
C LYS A 12 -13.15 0.00 -3.89
N LYS A 13 -14.31 -0.63 -3.75
CA LYS A 13 -15.38 -0.57 -4.78
C LYS A 13 -16.29 0.67 -4.64
N LYS A 14 -16.24 1.40 -3.52
CA LYS A 14 -17.19 2.49 -3.24
C LYS A 14 -16.60 3.91 -3.21
N ASN A 15 -15.28 4.05 -3.23
CA ASN A 15 -14.60 5.36 -3.25
C ASN A 15 -13.55 5.46 -4.36
N ALA A 16 -13.88 4.97 -5.56
CA ALA A 16 -13.19 5.45 -6.75
C ALA A 16 -13.66 6.88 -7.01
N CYS A 17 -12.87 7.87 -6.59
CA CYS A 17 -12.74 9.12 -7.32
C CYS A 17 -12.84 8.76 -8.81
N PRO A 18 -13.73 9.39 -9.61
CA PRO A 18 -14.03 8.92 -10.96
C PRO A 18 -12.72 8.74 -11.71
N GLU A 19 -12.27 7.48 -11.78
CA GLU A 19 -11.01 7.13 -12.40
C GLU A 19 -11.11 7.69 -13.80
N LYS A 20 -10.16 8.54 -14.15
CA LYS A 20 -10.27 9.41 -15.33
C LYS A 20 -10.67 8.53 -16.50
N LYS A 21 -11.89 8.76 -17.00
CA LYS A 21 -12.49 7.89 -18.01
C LYS A 21 -11.65 8.05 -19.28
N ARG A 22 -11.47 6.94 -19.99
CA ARG A 22 -10.73 6.96 -21.26
C ARG A 22 -11.45 7.88 -22.26
N PRO A 23 -10.70 8.57 -23.13
CA PRO A 23 -11.27 9.40 -24.19
C PRO A 23 -12.20 8.57 -25.08
N THR A 24 -13.29 9.18 -25.54
CA THR A 24 -14.28 8.48 -26.38
C THR A 24 -13.76 8.39 -27.82
N PRO A 25 -13.69 7.20 -28.44
CA PRO A 25 -13.23 7.05 -29.82
C PRO A 25 -14.03 7.91 -30.82
N ALA A 26 -13.38 8.38 -31.88
CA ALA A 26 -13.98 9.24 -32.90
C ALA A 26 -15.32 8.70 -33.46
N TYR A 27 -15.38 7.40 -33.77
CA TYR A 27 -16.60 6.74 -34.24
C TYR A 27 -17.75 6.85 -33.24
N MET A 28 -17.49 6.70 -31.93
CA MET A 28 -18.53 6.76 -30.90
C MET A 28 -19.04 8.18 -30.69
N LEU A 29 -18.17 9.19 -30.85
CA LEU A 29 -18.58 10.60 -30.86
C LEU A 29 -19.50 10.88 -32.05
N TRP A 30 -19.12 10.43 -33.24
CA TRP A 30 -19.93 10.58 -34.45
C TRP A 30 -21.26 9.81 -34.38
N VAL A 31 -21.25 8.57 -33.89
CA VAL A 31 -22.48 7.77 -33.68
C VAL A 31 -23.44 8.51 -32.75
N LYS A 32 -22.95 9.12 -31.68
CA LYS A 32 -23.79 9.87 -30.73
C LYS A 32 -24.52 11.03 -31.40
N ASP A 33 -23.83 11.77 -32.27
CA ASP A 33 -24.41 12.90 -32.99
C ASP A 33 -25.45 12.41 -34.03
N GLN A 34 -25.07 11.39 -34.81
CA GLN A 34 -25.91 10.83 -35.88
C GLN A 34 -27.07 9.96 -35.39
N TRP A 35 -26.99 9.46 -34.16
CA TRP A 35 -28.02 8.63 -33.56
C TRP A 35 -29.37 9.34 -33.52
N HIS A 36 -29.38 10.61 -33.11
CA HIS A 36 -30.59 11.40 -33.00
C HIS A 36 -31.20 11.71 -34.38
N GLU A 37 -30.36 11.94 -35.38
CA GLU A 37 -30.80 12.17 -36.76
C GLU A 37 -31.45 10.92 -37.35
N VAL A 38 -30.76 9.77 -37.28
CA VAL A 38 -31.27 8.50 -37.82
C VAL A 38 -32.53 8.03 -37.08
N LYS A 39 -32.60 8.23 -35.76
CA LYS A 39 -33.80 7.92 -34.95
C LYS A 39 -34.97 8.85 -35.27
N LYS A 40 -34.72 10.12 -35.60
CA LYS A 40 -35.77 11.06 -36.01
C LYS A 40 -36.34 10.70 -37.37
N GLU A 41 -35.50 10.27 -38.30
CA GLU A 41 -35.91 9.79 -39.62
C GLU A 41 -36.60 8.42 -39.56
N ASN A 42 -36.21 7.57 -38.60
CA ASN A 42 -36.74 6.21 -38.42
C ASN A 42 -37.22 6.00 -36.98
N PRO A 43 -38.34 6.64 -36.57
CA PRO A 43 -38.82 6.57 -35.19
C PRO A 43 -39.27 5.17 -34.77
N GLU A 44 -39.63 4.30 -35.72
CA GLU A 44 -39.98 2.89 -35.47
C GLU A 44 -38.80 1.91 -35.56
N ALA A 45 -37.62 2.36 -36.04
CA ALA A 45 -36.48 1.47 -36.16
C ALA A 45 -35.91 1.10 -34.79
N GLU A 46 -35.57 -0.18 -34.62
CA GLU A 46 -34.98 -0.68 -33.38
C GLU A 46 -33.52 -0.22 -33.26
N PHE A 47 -33.00 -0.17 -32.03
CA PHE A 47 -31.60 0.20 -31.73
C PHE A 47 -30.60 -0.55 -32.63
N LYS A 48 -30.84 -1.84 -32.87
CA LYS A 48 -29.96 -2.69 -33.69
C LYS A 48 -29.92 -2.24 -35.15
N ASP A 49 -31.06 -1.84 -35.71
CA ASP A 49 -31.13 -1.39 -37.10
C ASP A 49 -30.46 -0.02 -37.27
N ILE A 50 -30.69 0.89 -36.31
CA ILE A 50 -30.01 2.19 -36.26
C ILE A 50 -28.49 2.00 -36.15
N SER A 51 -28.03 1.09 -35.28
CA SER A 51 -26.60 0.80 -35.12
C SER A 51 -25.97 0.24 -36.41
N ASN A 52 -26.66 -0.67 -37.10
CA ASN A 52 -26.21 -1.20 -38.39
C ASN A 52 -26.14 -0.12 -39.47
N MET A 53 -27.15 0.74 -39.57
CA MET A 53 -27.18 1.88 -40.50
C MET A 53 -26.03 2.85 -40.24
N LEU A 54 -25.77 3.20 -38.99
CA LEU A 54 -24.66 4.09 -38.61
C LEU A 54 -23.29 3.44 -38.89
N GLY A 55 -23.14 2.14 -38.65
CA GLY A 55 -21.93 1.41 -39.01
C GLY A 55 -21.65 1.41 -40.53
N ALA A 56 -22.70 1.28 -41.35
CA ALA A 56 -22.61 1.41 -42.79
C ALA A 56 -22.28 2.85 -43.22
N LYS A 57 -22.99 3.84 -42.67
CA LYS A 57 -22.74 5.28 -42.93
C LYS A 57 -21.31 5.67 -42.57
N TRP A 58 -20.76 5.23 -41.44
CA TRP A 58 -19.38 5.54 -41.07
C TRP A 58 -18.35 5.04 -42.08
N LYS A 59 -18.60 3.91 -42.76
CA LYS A 59 -17.69 3.41 -43.81
C LYS A 59 -17.72 4.29 -45.06
N THR A 60 -18.85 4.93 -45.35
CA THR A 60 -19.04 5.79 -46.53
C THR A 60 -18.76 7.28 -46.26
N VAL A 61 -18.79 7.71 -45.00
CA VAL A 61 -18.45 9.08 -44.57
C VAL A 61 -17.02 9.42 -45.01
N SER A 62 -16.87 10.61 -45.59
CA SER A 62 -15.60 11.11 -46.13
C SER A 62 -14.57 11.32 -45.02
N ALA A 63 -13.28 11.30 -45.37
CA ALA A 63 -12.22 11.58 -44.40
C ALA A 63 -12.37 12.99 -43.79
N GLU A 64 -12.96 13.94 -44.52
CA GLU A 64 -13.16 15.31 -44.06
C GLU A 64 -14.18 15.43 -42.94
N GLU A 65 -15.27 14.66 -43.00
CA GLU A 65 -16.28 14.60 -41.94
C GLU A 65 -15.80 13.83 -40.71
N LYS A 66 -14.89 12.87 -40.89
CA LYS A 66 -14.26 12.12 -39.78
C LYS A 66 -13.20 12.93 -39.06
N LYS A 67 -12.45 13.76 -39.81
CA LYS A 67 -11.33 14.56 -39.32
C LYS A 67 -11.62 15.33 -38.01
N PRO A 68 -12.72 16.10 -37.87
CA PRO A 68 -12.97 16.81 -36.61
C PRO A 68 -13.21 15.88 -35.42
N TYR A 69 -13.76 14.67 -35.63
CA TYR A 69 -13.95 13.68 -34.57
C TYR A 69 -12.65 12.98 -34.20
N GLU A 70 -11.78 12.71 -35.18
CA GLU A 70 -10.44 12.16 -34.97
C GLU A 70 -9.56 13.15 -34.22
N GLU A 71 -9.52 14.42 -34.63
CA GLU A 71 -8.79 15.47 -33.94
C GLU A 71 -9.26 15.64 -32.49
N LYS A 72 -10.58 15.66 -32.26
CA LYS A 72 -11.15 15.68 -30.89
C LYS A 72 -10.69 14.48 -30.06
N TYR A 73 -10.75 13.27 -30.64
CA TYR A 73 -10.28 12.06 -29.96
C TYR A 73 -8.78 12.12 -29.63
N HIS A 74 -7.95 12.56 -30.57
CA HIS A 74 -6.51 12.68 -30.37
C HIS A 74 -6.17 13.70 -29.28
N ALA A 75 -6.80 14.88 -29.31
CA ALA A 75 -6.62 15.90 -28.29
C ALA A 75 -7.05 15.39 -26.88
N GLU A 76 -8.22 14.77 -26.77
CA GLU A 76 -8.70 14.22 -25.49
C GLU A 76 -7.82 13.06 -25.01
N LYS A 77 -7.31 12.24 -25.92
CA LYS A 77 -6.38 11.15 -25.61
C LYS A 77 -5.03 11.65 -25.12
N GLU A 78 -4.47 12.67 -25.75
CA GLU A 78 -3.22 13.28 -25.29
C GLU A 78 -3.39 13.91 -23.92
N ALA A 79 -4.48 14.66 -23.70
CA ALA A 79 -4.81 15.21 -22.39
C ALA A 79 -4.95 14.11 -21.34
N TYR A 80 -5.68 13.03 -21.64
CA TYR A 80 -5.81 11.87 -20.75
C TYR A 80 -4.46 11.25 -20.40
N LEU A 81 -3.59 11.04 -21.39
CA LEU A 81 -2.26 10.47 -21.17
C LEU A 81 -1.37 11.38 -20.31
N GLN A 82 -1.39 12.69 -20.55
CA GLN A 82 -0.64 13.65 -19.73
C GLN A 82 -1.09 13.60 -18.27
N VAL A 83 -2.41 13.56 -18.07
CA VAL A 83 -2.99 13.54 -16.73
C VAL A 83 -2.68 12.22 -16.01
N ILE A 84 -2.83 11.08 -16.67
CA ILE A 84 -2.45 9.76 -16.10
C ILE A 84 -0.95 9.72 -15.81
N THR A 85 -0.11 10.31 -16.67
CA THR A 85 1.34 10.35 -16.44
C THR A 85 1.68 11.20 -15.21
N LYS A 86 1.00 12.35 -15.04
CA LYS A 86 1.17 13.20 -13.86
C LYS A 86 0.71 12.50 -12.58
N GLU A 87 -0.47 11.88 -12.58
CA GLU A 87 -0.97 11.12 -11.43
C GLU A 87 -0.03 9.99 -11.03
N LYS A 88 0.52 9.24 -12.00
CA LYS A 88 1.51 8.18 -11.72
C LYS A 88 2.74 8.72 -11.01
N ARG A 89 3.27 9.86 -11.45
CA ARG A 89 4.40 10.53 -10.79
C ARG A 89 4.05 10.99 -9.38
N GLU A 90 2.85 11.56 -9.19
CA GLU A 90 2.38 12.02 -7.87
C GLU A 90 2.21 10.83 -6.90
N ILE A 91 1.66 9.71 -7.36
CA ILE A 91 1.53 8.48 -6.58
C ILE A 91 2.90 7.93 -6.20
N GLU A 92 3.84 7.88 -7.14
CA GLU A 92 5.21 7.44 -6.88
C GLU A 92 5.91 8.35 -5.86
N ALA A 93 5.77 9.67 -6.00
CA ALA A 93 6.31 10.64 -5.05
C ALA A 93 5.70 10.49 -3.65
N MET A 94 4.37 10.30 -3.54
CA MET A 94 3.72 10.05 -2.24
C MET A 94 4.19 8.75 -1.60
N LYS A 95 4.37 7.69 -2.40
CA LYS A 95 4.88 6.41 -1.91
C LYS A 95 6.30 6.52 -1.37
N LEU A 96 7.17 7.25 -2.06
CA LEU A 96 8.54 7.52 -1.60
C LEU A 96 8.54 8.33 -0.29
N LEU A 97 7.67 9.34 -0.18
CA LEU A 97 7.52 10.11 1.06
C LEU A 97 7.05 9.24 2.23
N GLU A 98 6.09 8.35 2.00
CA GLU A 98 5.60 7.43 3.03
C GLU A 98 6.70 6.43 3.46
N GLU A 99 7.49 5.94 2.52
CA GLU A 99 8.65 5.08 2.80
C GLU A 99 9.71 5.83 3.61
N GLU A 100 10.02 7.08 3.25
CA GLU A 100 10.95 7.93 4.00
C GLU A 100 10.46 8.20 5.43
N GLN A 101 9.18 8.50 5.61
CA GLN A 101 8.58 8.70 6.93
C GLN A 101 8.69 7.43 7.79
N LYS A 102 8.37 6.25 7.22
CA LYS A 102 8.51 4.97 7.92
C LYS A 102 9.97 4.70 8.32
N GLN A 103 10.91 4.97 7.42
CA GLN A 103 12.34 4.82 7.71
C GLN A 103 12.78 5.77 8.83
N LYS A 104 12.36 7.03 8.77
CA LYS A 104 12.68 8.03 9.79
C LYS A 104 12.14 7.63 11.16
N THR A 105 10.88 7.20 11.24
CA THR A 105 10.29 6.71 12.50
C THR A 105 11.01 5.46 13.02
N ALA A 106 11.39 4.52 12.15
CA ALA A 106 12.15 3.34 12.55
C ALA A 106 13.54 3.71 13.09
N MET A 107 14.22 4.69 12.47
CA MET A 107 15.52 5.19 12.90
C MET A 107 15.43 5.92 14.25
N GLU A 108 14.41 6.75 14.45
CA GLU A 108 14.16 7.44 15.72
C GLU A 108 13.90 6.45 16.87
N LEU A 109 13.10 5.40 16.61
CA LEU A 109 12.86 4.35 17.60
C LEU A 109 14.15 3.60 17.98
N LEU A 110 15.01 3.33 17.00
CA LEU A 110 16.31 2.69 17.22
C LEU A 110 17.23 3.58 18.06
N GLU A 111 17.28 4.88 17.75
CA GLU A 111 18.07 5.85 18.51
C GLU A 111 17.59 5.93 19.96
N GLN A 112 16.28 6.01 20.19
CA GLN A 112 15.69 5.98 21.53
C GLN A 112 16.06 4.69 22.30
N TYR A 113 16.03 3.55 21.63
CA TYR A 113 16.43 2.28 22.23
C TYR A 113 17.92 2.24 22.61
N MET A 114 18.78 2.76 21.72
CA MET A 114 20.22 2.83 21.97
C MET A 114 20.53 3.78 23.14
N GLN A 115 19.85 4.92 23.21
CA GLN A 115 19.92 5.86 24.33
C GLN A 115 19.53 5.17 25.65
N PHE A 116 18.39 4.47 25.67
CA PHE A 116 17.90 3.73 26.83
C PHE A 116 18.89 2.64 27.27
N LYS A 117 19.48 1.89 26.34
CA LYS A 117 20.54 0.91 26.65
C LYS A 117 21.77 1.56 27.27
N GLN A 118 22.24 2.67 26.71
CA GLN A 118 23.40 3.38 27.27
C GLN A 118 23.11 3.93 28.67
N GLU A 119 21.91 4.45 28.91
CA GLU A 119 21.48 4.94 30.23
C GLU A 119 21.42 3.81 31.25
N THR A 120 20.76 2.69 30.92
CA THR A 120 20.69 1.51 31.80
C THR A 120 22.07 0.89 32.06
N GLU A 121 22.98 0.88 31.09
CA GLU A 121 24.37 0.45 31.29
C GLU A 121 25.15 1.41 32.20
N LYS A 122 24.97 2.72 32.04
CA LYS A 122 25.57 3.74 32.92
C LYS A 122 25.04 3.63 34.35
N GLU A 123 23.74 3.44 34.53
CA GLU A 123 23.13 3.20 35.85
C GLU A 123 23.64 1.90 36.47
N ASN A 124 23.71 0.81 35.71
CA ASN A 124 24.25 -0.46 36.20
C ASN A 124 25.74 -0.36 36.59
N LYS A 125 26.55 0.41 35.85
CA LYS A 125 27.94 0.70 36.22
C LYS A 125 28.03 1.56 37.47
N LYS A 126 27.17 2.57 37.64
CA LYS A 126 27.09 3.38 38.88
C LYS A 126 26.64 2.54 40.09
N ASN A 127 25.72 1.60 39.89
CA ASN A 127 25.21 0.71 40.93
C ASN A 127 26.18 -0.43 41.30
N LYS A 128 27.12 -0.79 40.41
CA LYS A 128 28.29 -1.61 40.76
C LYS A 128 29.30 -0.78 41.57
N LYS A 129 28.96 -0.51 42.84
CA LYS A 129 29.95 -0.02 43.81
C LYS A 129 31.06 -1.06 43.98
N GLU A 130 32.29 -0.59 44.02
CA GLU A 130 33.47 -1.41 44.29
C GLU A 130 33.29 -2.11 45.64
N LYS A 131 33.18 -3.44 45.61
CA LYS A 131 32.99 -4.23 46.82
C LYS A 131 34.36 -4.46 47.42
N ASP A 132 34.59 -3.92 48.60
CA ASP A 132 35.76 -4.21 49.42
C ASP A 132 35.99 -5.74 49.45
N PRO A 133 37.10 -6.24 48.89
CA PRO A 133 37.37 -7.67 48.79
C PRO A 133 37.43 -8.38 50.15
N LEU A 134 37.74 -7.64 51.22
CA LEU A 134 37.88 -8.19 52.57
C LEU A 134 36.60 -8.11 53.39
N LYS A 135 35.54 -7.46 52.89
CA LYS A 135 34.25 -7.39 53.60
C LYS A 135 33.63 -8.79 53.67
N PRO A 136 33.40 -9.33 54.88
CA PRO A 136 32.75 -10.63 55.02
C PRO A 136 31.38 -10.63 54.33
N LYS A 137 31.09 -11.70 53.59
CA LYS A 137 29.77 -11.88 52.98
C LYS A 137 28.76 -12.14 54.10
N HIS A 138 27.52 -11.69 53.90
CA HIS A 138 26.43 -11.97 54.84
C HIS A 138 26.23 -13.49 54.98
N PRO A 139 25.78 -13.97 56.16
CA PRO A 139 25.54 -15.38 56.36
C PRO A 139 24.46 -15.86 55.39
N MET A 140 24.69 -17.03 54.79
CA MET A 140 23.75 -17.63 53.84
C MET A 140 22.44 -17.97 54.55
N SER A 141 21.30 -17.61 53.94
CA SER A 141 19.99 -18.05 54.41
C SER A 141 19.88 -19.57 54.38
N ALA A 142 19.10 -20.16 55.30
CA ALA A 142 18.87 -21.60 55.38
C ALA A 142 18.42 -22.22 54.04
N TYR A 143 17.63 -21.48 53.25
CA TYR A 143 17.24 -21.89 51.90
C TYR A 143 18.45 -22.03 50.95
N PHE A 144 19.41 -21.11 51.02
CA PHE A 144 20.63 -21.19 50.19
C PHE A 144 21.58 -22.32 50.63
N LEU A 145 21.64 -22.63 51.92
CA LEU A 145 22.37 -23.81 52.42
C LEU A 145 21.73 -25.10 51.90
N PHE A 146 20.41 -25.24 52.08
CA PHE A 146 19.64 -26.38 51.57
C PHE A 146 19.79 -26.58 50.06
N THR A 147 19.70 -25.48 49.29
CA THR A 147 19.89 -25.57 47.83
C THR A 147 21.33 -25.88 47.45
N ASN A 148 22.35 -25.38 48.16
CA ASN A 148 23.74 -25.77 47.87
C ASN A 148 23.96 -27.27 48.02
N ASP A 149 23.45 -27.85 49.11
CA ASP A 149 23.57 -29.29 49.40
C ASP A 149 22.85 -30.12 48.33
N ARG A 150 21.68 -29.66 47.87
CA ARG A 150 20.87 -30.40 46.89
C ARG A 150 21.19 -30.08 45.43
N ARG A 151 21.80 -28.93 45.12
CA ARG A 151 22.06 -28.50 43.74
C ARG A 151 23.06 -29.42 43.04
N ALA A 152 23.95 -30.10 43.78
CA ALA A 152 24.85 -31.10 43.21
C ALA A 152 24.08 -32.36 42.77
N ALA A 153 23.23 -32.91 43.64
CA ALA A 153 22.39 -34.07 43.35
C ALA A 153 21.40 -33.77 42.21
N ILE A 154 20.69 -32.65 42.28
CA ILE A 154 19.74 -32.22 41.24
C ILE A 154 20.44 -32.03 39.89
N ARG A 155 21.67 -31.50 39.84
CA ARG A 155 22.43 -31.38 38.59
C ARG A 155 22.94 -32.72 38.06
N ALA A 156 23.26 -33.66 38.93
CA ALA A 156 23.65 -35.02 38.54
C ALA A 156 22.46 -35.78 37.95
N ASP A 157 21.28 -35.69 38.58
CA ASP A 157 20.05 -36.34 38.12
C ASP A 157 19.52 -35.70 36.82
N ASN A 158 19.70 -34.38 36.65
CA ASN A 158 19.27 -33.63 35.46
C ASN A 158 20.37 -33.44 34.41
N LYS A 159 21.47 -34.22 34.47
CA LYS A 159 22.61 -34.09 33.55
C LYS A 159 22.25 -34.37 32.09
N GLY A 160 21.12 -35.02 31.80
CA GLY A 160 20.63 -35.29 30.45
C GLY A 160 19.75 -34.20 29.80
N LEU A 161 19.48 -33.08 30.48
CA LEU A 161 18.61 -32.00 29.97
C LEU A 161 19.39 -30.80 29.37
N MET A 162 20.73 -30.81 29.43
CA MET A 162 21.58 -29.68 29.05
C MET A 162 22.70 -30.07 28.06
N GLU A 163 22.50 -31.15 27.30
CA GLU A 163 23.30 -31.52 26.12
C GLU A 163 22.49 -31.27 24.84
#